data_AF-A0A934YLB7-F1
#
_entry.id   AF-A0A934YLB7-F1
#
_cell.length_a   1.000
_cell.length_b   1.000
_cell.length_c   1.000
_cell.angle_alpha   90.00
_cell.angle_beta   90.00
_cell.angle_gamma   90.00
#
_symmetry.space_group_name_H-M   'P 1'
#
loop_
_entity.id
_entity.type
_entity.pdbx_description
1 polymer ?
#
loop_
_entity_poly.entity_id
_entity_poly.type
_entity_poly.pdbx_seq_one_letter_code
_entity_poly.pdbx_strand_id
1 'polypeptide(L)'
;MATLLAGALSGAFVACGGDPIYTYQGQRFDPANGCLERPTALDVVEGPTEPRECPAICLVRTPANGPRTAYIAFTCPPYPPEFDATGTDPLCAPALVAGARRDGCVPEGGPPDAAAEASAPDANVPDANVPDANVPDANVPDANVADGNRE
;
A
#
# COMPACT_ATOMS: atom_id res chain seq x y z
N MET A 1 -52.12 51.03 -10.34
CA MET A 1 -52.13 49.56 -10.20
C MET A 1 -51.21 49.00 -11.27
N ALA A 2 -49.98 48.63 -10.89
CA ALA A 2 -49.04 47.93 -11.77
C ALA A 2 -48.47 46.77 -10.96
N THR A 3 -48.99 45.57 -11.23
CA THR A 3 -48.67 44.34 -10.49
C THR A 3 -47.36 43.78 -11.05
N LEU A 4 -46.27 43.93 -10.31
CA LEU A 4 -44.99 43.27 -10.60
C LEU A 4 -45.10 41.78 -10.24
N LEU A 5 -45.23 40.93 -11.25
CA LEU A 5 -45.11 39.48 -11.11
C LEU A 5 -43.63 39.13 -10.88
N ALA A 6 -43.26 38.94 -9.61
CA ALA A 6 -42.00 38.33 -9.23
C ALA A 6 -42.05 36.84 -9.59
N GLY A 7 -41.58 36.50 -10.80
CA GLY A 7 -41.34 35.11 -11.19
C GLY A 7 -40.19 34.53 -10.38
N ALA A 8 -40.53 33.79 -9.32
CA ALA A 8 -39.58 32.92 -8.65
C ALA A 8 -39.17 31.80 -9.63
N LEU A 9 -38.07 32.01 -10.34
CA LEU A 9 -37.32 30.92 -10.97
C LEU A 9 -36.72 30.09 -9.84
N SER A 10 -37.53 29.16 -9.32
CA SER A 10 -37.09 28.06 -8.50
C SER A 10 -36.16 27.19 -9.36
N GLY A 11 -34.90 27.60 -9.44
CA GLY A 11 -33.83 26.78 -9.96
C GLY A 11 -33.69 25.57 -9.05
N ALA A 12 -34.34 24.48 -9.40
CA ALA A 12 -33.98 23.17 -8.88
C ALA A 12 -32.57 22.89 -9.40
N PHE A 13 -31.55 23.26 -8.61
CA PHE A 13 -30.24 22.65 -8.75
C PHE A 13 -30.47 21.17 -8.45
N VAL A 14 -30.61 20.38 -9.50
CA VAL A 14 -30.50 18.93 -9.42
C VAL A 14 -29.10 18.68 -8.87
N ALA A 15 -29.01 18.47 -7.56
CA ALA A 15 -27.84 17.85 -6.97
C ALA A 15 -27.76 16.47 -7.62
N CYS A 16 -26.86 16.30 -8.59
CA CYS A 16 -26.53 14.99 -9.10
C CYS A 16 -26.13 14.14 -7.90
N GLY A 17 -27.01 13.23 -7.46
CA GLY A 17 -26.79 12.33 -6.34
C GLY A 17 -25.81 11.22 -6.70
N GLY A 18 -24.67 11.58 -7.28
CA GLY A 18 -23.54 10.67 -7.46
C GLY A 18 -22.69 10.67 -6.19
N ASP A 19 -22.12 9.51 -5.87
CA ASP A 19 -21.06 9.44 -4.87
C ASP A 19 -19.93 10.40 -5.25
N PRO A 20 -19.32 11.09 -4.27
CA PRO A 20 -18.24 12.01 -4.58
C PRO A 20 -17.03 11.25 -5.16
N ILE A 21 -16.29 11.90 -6.05
CA ILE A 21 -15.04 11.36 -6.59
C ILE A 21 -13.87 11.81 -5.74
N TYR A 22 -12.92 10.92 -5.47
CA TYR A 22 -11.69 11.24 -4.76
C TYR A 22 -10.47 10.60 -5.43
N THR A 23 -9.31 11.20 -5.20
CA THR A 23 -8.04 10.64 -5.66
C THR A 23 -7.60 9.52 -4.73
N TYR A 24 -7.48 8.32 -5.27
CA TYR A 24 -6.95 7.18 -4.55
C TYR A 24 -5.42 7.24 -4.54
N GLN A 25 -4.82 7.31 -3.34
CA GLN A 25 -3.38 7.44 -3.15
C GLN A 25 -2.77 6.10 -2.70
N GLY A 26 -1.52 5.86 -3.11
CA GLY A 26 -0.73 4.71 -2.65
C GLY A 26 0.77 4.93 -2.82
N GLN A 27 1.57 4.14 -2.12
CA GLN A 27 3.03 4.16 -2.21
C GLN A 27 3.53 2.92 -2.94
N ARG A 28 4.37 3.09 -3.96
CA ARG A 28 4.95 1.97 -4.70
C ARG A 28 5.98 1.23 -3.84
N PHE A 29 5.93 -0.09 -3.82
CA PHE A 29 6.95 -0.90 -3.16
C PHE A 29 8.15 -1.12 -4.09
N ASP A 30 9.35 -0.83 -3.58
CA ASP A 30 10.62 -1.15 -4.21
C ASP A 30 11.17 -2.47 -3.62
N PRO A 31 11.12 -3.59 -4.36
CA PRO A 31 11.60 -4.88 -3.87
C PRO A 31 13.13 -4.95 -3.76
N ALA A 32 13.88 -4.09 -4.45
CA ALA A 32 15.35 -4.10 -4.38
C ALA A 32 15.85 -3.50 -3.05
N ASN A 33 15.16 -2.47 -2.56
CA ASN A 33 15.51 -1.75 -1.35
C ASN A 33 14.60 -2.08 -0.15
N GLY A 34 13.51 -2.83 -0.38
CA GLY A 34 12.57 -3.23 0.67
C GLY A 34 11.80 -2.06 1.28
N CYS A 35 11.61 -0.97 0.53
CA CYS A 35 11.02 0.27 1.01
C CYS A 35 9.83 0.73 0.15
N LEU A 36 9.10 1.72 0.64
CA LEU A 36 8.00 2.38 -0.05
C LEU A 36 8.45 3.72 -0.64
N GLU A 37 8.18 3.91 -1.92
CA GLU A 37 8.39 5.20 -2.56
C GLU A 37 7.41 6.26 -2.03
N ARG A 38 7.57 7.49 -2.51
CA ARG A 38 6.67 8.59 -2.15
C ARG A 38 5.22 8.28 -2.54
N PRO A 39 4.23 8.75 -1.75
CA PRO A 39 2.83 8.65 -2.11
C PRO A 39 2.56 9.24 -3.50
N THR A 40 1.81 8.50 -4.31
CA THR A 40 1.36 8.93 -5.64
C THR A 40 -0.13 8.66 -5.80
N ALA A 41 -0.77 9.47 -6.63
CA ALA A 41 -2.11 9.18 -7.12
C ALA A 41 -2.07 7.92 -7.99
N LEU A 42 -2.90 6.95 -7.66
CA LEU A 42 -3.07 5.72 -8.43
C LEU A 42 -4.21 5.85 -9.43
N ASP A 43 -5.35 6.38 -8.99
CA ASP A 43 -6.55 6.58 -9.81
C ASP A 43 -7.52 7.59 -9.16
N VAL A 44 -8.60 7.93 -9.86
CA VAL A 44 -9.75 8.67 -9.34
C VAL A 44 -10.93 7.71 -9.19
N VAL A 45 -11.42 7.53 -7.97
CA VAL A 45 -12.46 6.55 -7.65
C VAL A 45 -13.70 7.26 -7.10
N GLU A 46 -14.88 6.75 -7.45
CA GLU A 46 -16.17 7.16 -6.87
C GLU A 46 -16.36 6.49 -5.51
N GLY A 47 -16.63 7.25 -4.44
CA GLY A 47 -16.92 6.68 -3.14
C GLY A 47 -17.11 7.73 -2.04
N PRO A 48 -17.34 7.32 -0.79
CA PRO A 48 -17.68 8.27 0.28
C PRO A 48 -16.53 9.27 0.53
N THR A 49 -16.87 10.54 0.78
CA THR A 49 -15.91 11.63 1.08
C THR A 49 -15.24 11.53 2.44
N GLU A 50 -15.72 10.64 3.31
CA GLU A 50 -15.15 10.49 4.65
C GLU A 50 -13.88 9.65 4.57
N PRO A 51 -12.73 10.17 5.01
CA PRO A 51 -11.51 9.37 5.10
C PRO A 51 -11.76 8.28 6.13
N ARG A 52 -12.00 7.07 5.64
CA ARG A 52 -11.95 5.88 6.46
C ARG A 52 -10.50 5.42 6.42
N GLU A 53 -9.79 5.62 7.52
CA GLU A 53 -8.46 5.04 7.71
C GLU A 53 -8.64 3.52 7.80
N CYS A 54 -8.22 2.83 6.75
CA CYS A 54 -8.20 1.38 6.70
C CYS A 54 -6.80 0.87 7.09
N PRO A 55 -6.70 -0.39 7.56
CA PRO A 55 -5.41 -1.08 7.61
C PRO A 55 -4.71 -1.03 6.25
N ALA A 56 -3.38 -1.10 6.27
CA ALA A 56 -2.60 -1.13 5.05
C ALA A 56 -3.08 -2.26 4.13
N ILE A 57 -3.39 -1.93 2.88
CA ILE A 57 -3.72 -2.91 1.85
C ILE A 57 -2.66 -2.92 0.76
N CYS A 58 -2.36 -4.12 0.26
CA CYS A 58 -1.54 -4.32 -0.91
C CYS A 58 -2.40 -4.32 -2.17
N LEU A 59 -2.07 -3.44 -3.11
CA LEU A 59 -2.67 -3.34 -4.43
C LEU A 59 -1.62 -3.70 -5.47
N VAL A 60 -1.87 -4.72 -6.30
CA VAL A 60 -0.92 -5.15 -7.33
C VAL A 60 -1.44 -4.78 -8.72
N ARG A 61 -0.65 -3.99 -9.44
CA ARG A 61 -0.88 -3.70 -10.86
C ARG A 61 -0.08 -4.68 -11.71
N THR A 62 -0.75 -5.36 -12.62
CA THR A 62 -0.13 -6.27 -13.60
C THR A 62 -0.32 -5.71 -15.02
N PRO A 63 0.62 -4.89 -15.54
CA PRO A 63 0.51 -4.38 -16.90
C PRO A 63 0.69 -5.50 -17.93
N ALA A 64 0.07 -5.34 -19.11
CA ALA A 64 0.09 -6.36 -20.16
C ALA A 64 1.51 -6.75 -20.64
N ASN A 65 2.47 -5.83 -20.57
CA ASN A 65 3.84 -6.03 -21.05
C ASN A 65 4.89 -5.48 -20.06
N GLY A 66 4.73 -5.73 -18.76
CA GLY A 66 5.67 -5.21 -17.76
C GLY A 66 5.67 -6.00 -16.45
N PRO A 67 6.58 -5.65 -15.53
CA PRO A 67 6.65 -6.28 -14.22
C PRO A 67 5.42 -5.94 -13.39
N ARG A 68 5.02 -6.88 -12.53
CA ARG A 68 4.01 -6.62 -11.50
C ARG A 68 4.58 -5.61 -10.51
N THR A 69 3.75 -4.67 -10.10
CA THR A 69 4.13 -3.63 -9.16
C THR A 69 3.14 -3.62 -8.01
N ALA A 70 3.64 -3.75 -6.78
CA ALA A 70 2.84 -3.65 -5.58
C ALA A 70 2.82 -2.21 -5.06
N TYR A 71 1.67 -1.81 -4.52
CA TYR A 71 1.45 -0.52 -3.89
C TYR A 71 0.80 -0.73 -2.53
N ILE A 72 1.23 0.03 -1.54
CA ILE A 72 0.58 0.07 -0.22
C ILE A 72 -0.30 1.30 -0.12
N ALA A 73 -1.56 1.10 0.24
CA ALA A 73 -2.53 2.16 0.49
C ALA A 73 -3.17 1.98 1.87
N PHE A 74 -3.61 3.09 2.47
CA PHE A 74 -4.33 3.12 3.75
C PHE A 74 -5.77 3.62 3.58
N THR A 75 -6.20 3.71 2.31
CA THR A 75 -7.52 4.18 1.92
C THR A 75 -8.47 2.99 1.86
N CYS A 76 -9.70 3.18 2.34
CA CYS A 76 -10.73 2.15 2.27
C CYS A 76 -11.28 1.95 0.84
N PRO A 77 -12.02 0.85 0.61
CA PRO A 77 -12.73 0.64 -0.64
C PRO A 77 -13.72 1.78 -0.93
N PRO A 78 -14.08 2.02 -2.20
CA PRO A 78 -13.75 1.18 -3.36
C PRO A 78 -12.30 1.31 -3.85
N TYR A 79 -11.73 0.18 -4.26
CA TYR A 79 -10.37 0.12 -4.82
C TYR A 79 -10.41 0.33 -6.32
N PRO A 80 -9.34 0.88 -6.93
CA PRO A 80 -9.32 1.05 -8.37
C PRO A 80 -9.33 -0.34 -9.06
N PRO A 81 -10.18 -0.53 -10.10
CA PRO A 81 -10.53 -1.85 -10.64
C PRO A 81 -9.40 -2.56 -11.39
N GLU A 82 -8.36 -1.80 -11.74
CA GLU A 82 -7.15 -2.27 -12.43
C GLU A 82 -6.09 -2.88 -11.51
N PHE A 83 -6.31 -2.83 -10.19
CA PHE A 83 -5.43 -3.42 -9.19
C PHE A 83 -6.06 -4.68 -8.58
N ASP A 84 -5.22 -5.68 -8.36
CA ASP A 84 -5.57 -6.81 -7.51
C ASP A 84 -5.40 -6.41 -6.04
N ALA A 85 -6.49 -6.45 -5.28
CA ALA A 85 -6.55 -6.14 -3.85
C ALA A 85 -6.70 -7.40 -2.98
N THR A 86 -6.50 -8.60 -3.54
CA THR A 86 -6.70 -9.88 -2.83
C THR A 86 -5.60 -10.17 -1.82
N GLY A 87 -4.43 -9.53 -1.97
CA GLY A 87 -3.26 -9.75 -1.12
C GLY A 87 -2.53 -11.08 -1.38
N THR A 88 -2.91 -11.82 -2.42
CA THR A 88 -2.35 -13.15 -2.72
C THR A 88 -1.03 -13.11 -3.50
N ASP A 89 -0.68 -11.96 -4.09
CA ASP A 89 0.56 -11.83 -4.85
C ASP A 89 1.79 -11.87 -3.92
N PRO A 90 2.87 -12.58 -4.29
CA PRO A 90 4.06 -12.71 -3.45
C PRO A 90 4.75 -11.38 -3.13
N LEU A 91 4.51 -10.30 -3.89
CA LEU A 91 5.01 -8.97 -3.56
C LEU A 91 4.33 -8.35 -2.34
N CYS A 92 3.15 -8.83 -1.95
CA CYS A 92 2.37 -8.22 -0.88
C CYS A 92 2.95 -8.44 0.51
N ALA A 93 3.50 -9.62 0.80
CA ALA A 93 4.11 -9.89 2.11
C ALA A 93 5.25 -8.90 2.45
N PRO A 94 6.29 -8.73 1.62
CA PRO A 94 7.34 -7.75 1.91
C PRO A 94 6.85 -6.30 1.82
N ALA A 95 5.91 -5.98 0.91
CA ALA A 95 5.35 -4.64 0.81
C ALA A 95 4.58 -4.23 2.07
N LEU A 96 3.78 -5.13 2.65
CA LEU A 96 3.03 -4.86 3.87
C LEU A 96 3.95 -4.69 5.09
N VAL A 97 5.07 -5.43 5.14
CA VAL A 97 6.09 -5.23 6.18
C VAL A 97 6.70 -3.83 6.07
N ALA A 98 7.07 -3.38 4.86
CA ALA A 98 7.58 -2.02 4.65
C ALA A 98 6.52 -0.96 5.00
N GLY A 99 5.25 -1.22 4.66
CA GLY A 99 4.12 -0.35 5.01
C GLY A 99 3.87 -0.24 6.50
N ALA A 100 3.98 -1.35 7.24
CA ALA A 100 3.83 -1.36 8.70
C ALA A 100 4.92 -0.55 9.40
N ARG A 101 6.13 -0.54 8.84
CA ARG A 101 7.27 0.24 9.35
C ARG A 101 7.25 1.70 8.88
N ARG A 102 6.44 2.03 7.86
CA ARG A 102 6.46 3.31 7.13
C ARG A 102 7.84 3.59 6.51
N ASP A 103 8.51 2.55 6.03
CA ASP A 103 9.87 2.64 5.48
C ASP A 103 9.85 3.39 4.14
N GLY A 104 10.19 4.67 4.15
CA GLY A 104 10.33 5.47 2.93
C GLY A 104 11.64 5.17 2.20
N CYS A 105 11.59 5.04 0.86
CA CYS A 105 12.79 5.02 0.03
C CYS A 105 13.40 6.42 0.00
N VAL A 106 14.23 6.75 0.99
CA VAL A 106 14.97 8.00 1.02
C VAL A 106 16.23 7.84 0.17
N PRO A 107 16.43 8.63 -0.91
CA PRO A 107 17.76 8.74 -1.49
C PRO A 107 18.64 9.40 -0.43
N GLU A 108 19.70 8.71 0.00
CA GLU A 108 20.75 9.18 0.91
C GLU A 108 21.06 10.67 0.65
N GLY A 109 20.49 11.59 1.45
CA GLY A 109 20.66 13.04 1.26
C GLY A 109 19.45 13.95 1.53
N GLY A 110 18.27 13.44 1.85
CA GLY A 110 17.12 14.25 2.29
C GLY A 110 16.98 14.29 3.82
N PRO A 111 16.51 15.40 4.44
CA PRO A 111 16.21 15.41 5.87
C PRO A 111 15.08 14.40 6.19
N PRO A 112 15.12 13.73 7.36
CA PRO A 112 14.14 12.73 7.75
C PRO A 112 12.82 13.39 8.16
N ASP A 113 12.09 13.95 7.20
CA ASP A 113 10.78 14.56 7.44
C ASP A 113 9.67 13.71 6.81
N ALA A 114 9.44 12.55 7.41
CA ALA A 114 8.15 11.85 7.40
C ALA A 114 8.12 10.83 8.54
N ALA A 115 8.00 11.35 9.76
CA ALA A 115 7.19 10.77 10.82
C ALA A 115 7.30 9.24 10.99
N ALA A 116 8.39 8.81 11.64
CA ALA A 116 8.38 7.61 12.46
C ALA A 116 7.45 7.85 13.67
N GLU A 117 6.14 7.96 13.43
CA GLU A 117 5.15 7.75 14.49
C GLU A 117 5.11 6.24 14.72
N ALA A 118 5.95 5.78 15.64
CA ALA A 118 5.92 4.44 16.18
C ALA A 118 4.55 4.20 16.84
N SER A 119 3.57 3.78 16.06
CA SER A 119 2.38 3.10 16.54
C SER A 119 2.37 1.74 15.87
N ALA A 120 3.02 0.77 16.51
CA ALA A 120 2.79 -0.63 16.20
C ALA A 120 1.31 -0.93 16.50
N PRO A 121 0.47 -1.29 15.51
CA PRO A 121 -0.80 -1.92 15.81
C PRO A 121 -0.59 -3.43 15.86
N ASP A 122 -1.18 -4.01 16.89
CA ASP A 122 -1.26 -5.41 17.22
C ASP A 122 -1.34 -6.35 16.00
N ALA A 123 -0.39 -7.27 15.92
CA ALA A 123 -0.27 -8.23 14.83
C ALA A 123 -1.45 -9.21 14.86
N ASN A 124 -2.51 -8.89 14.12
CA ASN A 124 -3.49 -9.90 13.71
C ASN A 124 -2.93 -10.64 12.49
N VAL A 125 -1.97 -11.53 12.73
CA VAL A 125 -1.57 -12.56 11.78
C VAL A 125 -2.73 -13.57 11.73
N PRO A 126 -3.46 -13.74 10.61
CA PRO A 126 -4.37 -14.86 10.48
C PRO A 126 -3.53 -16.14 10.54
N ASP A 127 -3.92 -17.06 11.41
CA ASP A 127 -3.27 -18.36 11.64
C ASP A 127 -3.14 -19.12 10.32
N ALA A 128 -1.98 -19.01 9.68
CA ALA A 128 -1.64 -19.84 8.54
C ALA A 128 -1.28 -21.21 9.11
N ASN A 129 -2.20 -22.15 8.96
CA ASN A 129 -2.00 -23.56 9.26
C ASN A 129 -0.87 -24.11 8.37
N VAL A 130 0.39 -23.95 8.81
CA VAL A 130 1.59 -24.51 8.16
C VAL A 130 1.71 -25.97 8.59
N PRO A 131 1.60 -26.94 7.67
CA PRO A 131 1.95 -28.32 8.00
C PRO A 131 3.46 -28.40 8.25
N ASP A 132 3.84 -28.99 9.38
CA ASP A 132 5.22 -29.20 9.81
C ASP A 132 6.01 -29.99 8.76
N ALA A 133 6.82 -29.28 7.97
CA ALA A 133 7.76 -29.89 7.05
C ALA A 133 9.05 -30.18 7.83
N ASN A 134 9.17 -31.43 8.29
CA ASN A 134 10.42 -32.02 8.79
C ASN A 134 11.59 -31.66 7.85
N VAL A 135 12.47 -30.77 8.28
CA VAL A 135 13.76 -30.51 7.62
C VAL A 135 14.77 -31.49 8.22
N PRO A 136 15.32 -32.45 7.46
CA PRO A 136 16.45 -33.24 7.93
C PRO A 136 17.71 -32.37 7.95
N ASP A 137 18.45 -32.47 9.05
CA ASP A 137 19.73 -31.79 9.29
C ASP A 137 20.73 -32.11 8.16
N ALA A 138 21.06 -31.10 7.35
CA ALA A 138 22.05 -31.23 6.29
C ALA A 138 23.45 -31.06 6.89
N ASN A 139 24.14 -32.20 7.09
CA ASN A 139 25.57 -32.29 7.39
C ASN A 139 26.39 -31.30 6.54
N VAL A 140 26.95 -30.28 7.18
CA VAL A 140 27.93 -29.37 6.57
C VAL A 140 29.29 -30.10 6.51
N PRO A 141 29.94 -30.25 5.34
CA PRO A 141 31.26 -30.86 5.27
C PRO A 141 32.37 -29.91 5.73
N ASP A 142 33.39 -30.53 6.33
CA ASP A 142 34.59 -29.98 6.95
C ASP A 142 35.37 -28.99 6.06
N ALA A 143 35.55 -27.75 6.54
CA ALA A 143 36.43 -26.77 5.91
C ALA A 143 37.81 -26.81 6.57
N ASN A 144 38.73 -27.51 5.92
CA ASN A 144 40.16 -27.57 6.22
C ASN A 144 40.79 -26.16 6.15
N VAL A 145 41.10 -25.55 7.30
CA VAL A 145 41.91 -24.31 7.36
C VAL A 145 43.36 -24.68 7.64
N ALA A 146 44.17 -24.66 6.58
CA ALA A 146 45.61 -24.54 6.68
C ALA A 146 46.00 -23.05 6.64
N ASP A 147 46.82 -22.62 7.60
CA ASP A 147 48.11 -21.93 7.40
C ASP A 147 48.42 -20.89 8.51
N GLY A 148 49.63 -20.98 9.08
CA GLY A 148 50.44 -19.80 9.38
C GLY A 148 50.55 -19.29 10.83
N ASN A 149 51.73 -19.54 11.43
CA ASN A 149 52.60 -18.64 12.25
C ASN A 149 53.08 -19.31 13.55
N ARG A 150 54.38 -19.63 13.73
CA ARG A 150 55.47 -18.76 14.23
C ARG A 150 54.96 -17.97 15.45
N GLU A 151 55.35 -18.25 16.68
CA GLU A 151 56.70 -18.30 17.28
C GLU A 151 56.78 -19.27 18.46
#